data_AF-Q9FLM8-F1
#
_entry.id   AF-Q9FLM8-F1
#
_cell.length_a   1.000
_cell.length_b   1.000
_cell.length_c   1.000
_cell.angle_alpha   90.00
_cell.angle_beta   90.00
_cell.angle_gamma   90.00
#
_symmetry.space_group_name_H-M   'P 1'
#
loop_
_entity.id
_entity.type
_entity.pdbx_description
1 polymer ?
#
loop_
_entity_poly.entity_id
_entity_poly.type
_entity_poly.pdbx_seq_one_letter_code
_entity_poly.pdbx_strand_id
1 'polypeptide(L)' 'MDPAPEPVTYVCGDCGQENTLKSGDVIQCRECGYRILYKKRTRRVVQYEAR' A
#
# COMPACT_ATOMS: atom_id res chain seq x y z
N MET A 1 -14.98 20.43 -5.15
CA MET A 1 -15.11 18.96 -5.12
C MET A 1 -13.71 18.41 -4.94
N ASP A 2 -13.31 18.10 -3.71
CA ASP A 2 -12.01 17.48 -3.44
C ASP A 2 -11.96 16.11 -4.15
N PRO A 3 -10.86 15.78 -4.85
CA PRO A 3 -10.75 14.48 -5.50
C PRO A 3 -10.82 13.38 -4.45
N ALA A 4 -11.67 12.37 -4.70
CA ALA A 4 -11.77 11.21 -3.82
C ALA A 4 -10.36 10.59 -3.64
N PRO A 5 -9.99 10.17 -2.42
CA PRO A 5 -8.68 9.60 -2.18
C PRO A 5 -8.50 8.36 -3.06
N GLU A 6 -7.42 8.34 -3.85
CA GLU A 6 -7.09 7.18 -4.69
C GLU A 6 -6.93 5.94 -3.80
N PRO A 7 -7.38 4.75 -4.27
CA PRO A 7 -7.24 3.52 -3.51
C PRO A 7 -5.76 3.23 -3.24
N VAL A 8 -5.40 3.08 -1.96
CA VAL A 8 -4.03 2.80 -1.55
C VAL A 8 -3.77 1.30 -1.63
N THR A 9 -2.84 0.90 -2.48
CA THR A 9 -2.37 -0.48 -2.58
C THR A 9 -1.27 -0.74 -1.55
N TYR A 10 -1.43 -1.82 -0.80
CA TYR A 10 -0.45 -2.33 0.15
C TYR A 10 0.20 -3.61 -0.39
N VAL A 11 1.40 -3.93 0.06
CA VAL A 11 2.19 -5.10 -0.34
C VAL A 11 2.42 -5.96 0.88
N CYS A 12 2.13 -7.26 0.78
CA CYS A 12 2.35 -8.19 1.88
C CYS A 12 3.84 -8.31 2.22
N GLY A 13 4.18 -8.26 3.51
CA GLY A 13 5.56 -8.39 3.95
C GLY A 13 6.16 -9.79 3.82
N ASP A 14 5.33 -10.82 3.65
CA ASP A 14 5.76 -12.22 3.57
C ASP A 14 5.73 -12.72 2.11
N CYS A 15 4.55 -12.75 1.46
CA CYS A 15 4.43 -13.23 0.08
C CYS A 15 4.64 -12.16 -1.01
N GLY A 16 4.77 -10.89 -0.64
CA GLY A 16 4.94 -9.80 -1.61
C GLY A 16 3.69 -9.45 -2.43
N GLN A 17 2.54 -10.06 -2.16
CA GLN A 17 1.31 -9.83 -2.92
C GLN A 17 0.65 -8.48 -2.64
N GLU A 18 0.05 -7.91 -3.67
CA GLU A 18 -0.66 -6.64 -3.59
C GLU A 18 -2.07 -6.81 -3.02
N ASN A 19 -2.36 -6.10 -1.93
CA ASN A 19 -3.66 -6.06 -1.28
C ASN A 19 -4.21 -4.64 -1.34
N THR A 20 -5.43 -4.48 -1.85
CA THR A 20 -6.18 -3.22 -1.77
C THR A 20 -7.11 -3.29 -0.57
N LEU A 21 -6.85 -2.46 0.43
CA LEU A 21 -7.66 -2.38 1.66
C LEU A 21 -8.44 -1.07 1.67
N LYS A 22 -9.71 -1.13 2.10
CA LYS A 22 -10.53 0.04 2.39
C LYS A 22 -10.41 0.42 3.87
N SER A 23 -10.78 1.65 4.20
CA SER A 23 -10.89 2.08 5.60
C SER A 23 -11.87 1.19 6.34
N GLY A 24 -11.42 0.56 7.43
CA GLY A 24 -12.22 -0.36 8.26
C GLY A 24 -12.03 -1.85 7.94
N ASP A 25 -11.35 -2.21 6.84
CA ASP A 25 -11.03 -3.61 6.55
C ASP A 25 -10.00 -4.16 7.56
N VAL A 26 -10.06 -5.48 7.81
CA VAL A 26 -9.07 -6.19 8.63
C VAL A 26 -7.71 -6.14 7.92
N ILE A 27 -6.65 -5.80 8.67
CA ILE A 27 -5.28 -5.78 8.17
C ILE A 27 -4.77 -7.23 8.05
N GLN A 28 -5.00 -7.84 6.87
CA GLN A 28 -4.59 -9.20 6.58
C GLN A 28 -4.36 -9.39 5.06
N CYS A 29 -3.28 -10.08 4.71
CA CYS A 29 -3.02 -10.51 3.35
C CYS A 29 -4.03 -11.59 2.94
N ARG A 30 -4.66 -11.42 1.77
CA ARG A 30 -5.68 -12.35 1.27
C ARG A 30 -5.13 -13.72 0.85
N GLU A 31 -3.83 -13.80 0.51
CA GLU A 31 -3.22 -15.07 0.07
C GLU A 31 -2.59 -15.88 1.22
N CYS A 32 -1.66 -15.30 1.99
CA CYS A 32 -0.95 -16.04 3.06
C CYS A 32 -1.51 -15.81 4.48
N GLY A 33 -2.45 -14.88 4.67
CA GLY A 33 -3.00 -14.55 5.98
C GLY A 33 -2.07 -13.74 6.90
N TYR A 34 -0.88 -13.36 6.44
CA TYR A 34 0.05 -12.50 7.17
C TYR A 34 -0.56 -11.11 7.44
N ARG A 35 -0.24 -10.50 8.58
CA ARG A 35 -0.91 -9.26 9.06
C ARG A 35 -0.06 -7.99 8.92
N ILE A 36 1.13 -8.08 8.34
CA ILE A 36 1.97 -6.90 8.07
C ILE A 36 1.94 -6.61 6.58
N LEU A 37 1.52 -5.40 6.24
CA LEU A 37 1.43 -4.91 4.87
C LEU A 37 2.15 -3.56 4.76
N TYR A 38 3.00 -3.39 3.75
CA TYR A 38 3.73 -2.17 3.47
C TYR A 38 2.98 -1.32 2.44
N LYS A 39 3.00 0.01 2.59
CA LYS A 39 2.45 0.90 1.57
C LYS A 39 3.32 0.87 0.32
N LYS A 40 2.72 0.71 -0.86
CA LYS A 40 3.47 0.74 -2.13
C LYS A 40 4.07 2.12 -2.39
N ARG A 41 5.29 2.16 -2.95
CA ARG A 41 5.97 3.42 -3.35
C ARG A 41 5.08 4.20 -4.33
N THR A 42 5.09 5.53 -4.20
CA THR A 42 4.41 6.40 -5.17
C THR A 42 5.03 6.30 -6.56
N ARG A 43 4.20 6.45 -7.59
CA ARG A 43 4.64 6.57 -8.99
C ARG A 43 5.16 7.97 -9.34
N ARG A 44 4.97 8.95 -8.45
CA ARG A 44 5.44 10.33 -8.66
C ARG A 44 6.97 10.36 -8.64
N VAL A 45 7.56 11.15 -9.53
CA VAL A 45 9.00 11.42 -9.52
C VAL A 45 9.33 12.17 -8.23
N VAL A 46 10.35 11.68 -7.53
CA VAL A 46 10.89 12.33 -6.33
C VAL A 46 12.33 12.70 -6.65
N GLN A 47 12.66 13.98 -6.50
CA GLN A 47 14.00 14.52 -6.69
C GLN A 47 14.69 14.66 -5.34
N TYR A 48 15.95 14.22 -5.26
CA TYR A 48 16.79 14.31 -4.07
C TYR A 48 18.05 15.14 -4.40
N GLU A 49 18.52 15.97 -3.46
CA GLU A 49 19.81 16.64 -3.54
C GLU A 49 20.86 15.80 -2.77
N ALA A 50 22.04 15.59 -3.35
CA ALA A 50 23.13 14.81 -2.74
C ALA A 50 24.09 15.67 -1.89
N ARG A 51 23.54 16.64 -1.15
CA ARG A 51 24.31 17.55 -0.29
C ARG A 51 24.61 16.93 1.07
#